data_AF-A0AAE2YFW0-F1
#
_entry.id   AF-A0AAE2YFW0-F1
#
_cell.length_a   1.000
_cell.length_b   1.000
_cell.length_c   1.000
_cell.angle_alpha   90.00
_cell.angle_beta   90.00
_cell.angle_gamma   90.00
#
_symmetry.space_group_name_H-M   'P 1'
#
loop_
_entity.id
_entity.type
_entity.pdbx_description
1 polymer ?
#
loop_
_entity_poly.entity_id
_entity_poly.type
_entity_poly.pdbx_seq_one_letter_code
_entity_poly.pdbx_strand_id
1 'polypeptide(L)'
;MHEVGFETWLSKAKEGVTKFLILLLLSQTPLHGYALMKLIRNCTGGWLRSTSGNIYPLLREMENQGLVKGVWMKEEASVRKRKCYHITDKGLKELSEMLEERRQMAKAFALLLKKSAFHSNLTFPPPFSPPFPPPPILFPPSFLPPSPSFSDLSLKEVDSLIQHLTLKKEVIESLIQELTKLKALLERDKGENE
;
A
#
# COMPACT_ATOMS: atom_id res chain seq x y z
N MET A 1 0.25 -39.39 5.60
CA MET A 1 -1.13 -38.93 5.28
C MET A 1 -1.35 -37.63 6.05
N HIS A 2 -1.80 -36.57 5.36
CA HIS A 2 -2.25 -35.25 5.87
C HIS A 2 -1.23 -34.27 6.49
N GLU A 3 -0.35 -33.69 5.65
CA GLU A 3 0.28 -32.37 5.90
C GLU A 3 -0.24 -31.29 4.91
N VAL A 4 -1.20 -31.66 4.04
CA VAL A 4 -1.59 -30.90 2.84
C VAL A 4 -2.49 -29.70 3.15
N GLY A 5 -3.07 -29.61 4.35
CA GLY A 5 -4.09 -28.60 4.68
C GLY A 5 -3.55 -27.18 4.86
N PHE A 6 -2.48 -27.03 5.64
CA PHE A 6 -1.95 -25.70 6.01
C PHE A 6 -1.26 -24.99 4.84
N GLU A 7 -0.41 -25.72 4.09
CA GLU A 7 0.26 -25.20 2.90
C GLU A 7 -0.74 -24.74 1.83
N THR A 8 -1.83 -25.49 1.65
CA THR A 8 -2.88 -25.14 0.68
C THR A 8 -3.64 -23.88 1.10
N TRP A 9 -3.97 -23.74 2.40
CA TRP A 9 -4.62 -22.55 2.94
C TRP A 9 -3.72 -21.31 2.83
N LEU A 10 -2.44 -21.43 3.20
CA LEU A 10 -1.49 -20.32 3.15
C LEU A 10 -1.23 -19.87 1.71
N SER A 11 -1.16 -20.81 0.76
CA SER A 11 -1.04 -20.52 -0.66
C SER A 11 -2.25 -19.72 -1.18
N LYS A 12 -3.47 -20.16 -0.87
CA LYS A 12 -4.70 -19.45 -1.24
C LYS A 12 -4.77 -18.05 -0.63
N ALA A 13 -4.40 -17.90 0.63
CA ALA A 13 -4.33 -16.59 1.28
C ALA A 13 -3.33 -15.65 0.59
N LYS A 14 -2.13 -16.16 0.27
CA LYS A 14 -1.10 -15.41 -0.49
C LYS A 14 -1.57 -15.04 -1.89
N GLU A 15 -2.30 -15.90 -2.56
CA GLU A 15 -2.89 -15.61 -3.87
C GLU A 15 -3.88 -14.46 -3.79
N GLY A 16 -4.79 -14.45 -2.80
CA GLY A 16 -5.73 -13.35 -2.57
C GLY A 16 -5.02 -12.01 -2.28
N VAL A 17 -3.92 -12.04 -1.52
CA VAL A 17 -3.06 -10.85 -1.34
C VAL A 17 -2.36 -10.44 -2.64
N THR A 18 -1.92 -11.40 -3.46
CA THR A 18 -1.30 -11.11 -4.75
C THR A 18 -2.29 -10.44 -5.69
N LYS A 19 -3.51 -10.96 -5.83
CA LYS A 19 -4.59 -10.37 -6.65
C LYS A 19 -4.87 -8.92 -6.26
N PHE A 20 -5.03 -8.67 -4.96
CA PHE A 20 -5.21 -7.32 -4.42
C PHE A 20 -4.07 -6.37 -4.79
N LEU A 21 -2.81 -6.80 -4.58
CA LEU A 21 -1.64 -5.97 -4.89
C LEU A 21 -1.52 -5.69 -6.39
N ILE A 22 -1.85 -6.66 -7.25
CA ILE A 22 -1.87 -6.45 -8.71
C ILE A 22 -2.86 -5.35 -9.08
N LEU A 23 -4.11 -5.43 -8.59
CA LEU A 23 -5.11 -4.40 -8.87
C LEU A 23 -4.67 -3.02 -8.33
N LEU A 24 -4.12 -2.97 -7.12
CA LEU A 24 -3.63 -1.75 -6.51
C LEU A 24 -2.49 -1.09 -7.30
N LEU A 25 -1.57 -1.88 -7.85
CA LEU A 25 -0.47 -1.35 -8.67
C LEU A 25 -0.97 -0.89 -10.04
N LEU A 26 -1.88 -1.67 -10.66
CA LEU A 26 -2.44 -1.35 -11.97
C LEU A 26 -3.41 -0.17 -11.95
N SER A 27 -4.00 0.17 -10.79
CA SER A 27 -4.81 1.38 -10.65
C SER A 27 -3.98 2.67 -10.67
N GLN A 28 -2.69 2.58 -10.35
CA GLN A 28 -1.78 3.72 -10.40
C GLN A 28 -1.20 3.89 -11.80
N THR A 29 -0.67 2.80 -12.39
CA THR A 29 -0.04 2.83 -13.71
C THR A 29 -0.18 1.48 -14.43
N PRO A 30 -0.35 1.46 -15.76
CA PRO A 30 -0.28 0.22 -16.52
C PRO A 30 1.12 -0.40 -16.46
N LEU A 31 1.18 -1.71 -16.16
CA LEU A 31 2.45 -2.41 -15.93
C LEU A 31 2.51 -3.76 -16.64
N HIS A 32 3.72 -4.18 -16.99
CA HIS A 32 3.99 -5.52 -17.52
C HIS A 32 4.15 -6.53 -16.36
N GLY A 33 3.89 -7.81 -16.64
CA GLY A 33 3.92 -8.86 -15.61
C GLY A 33 5.24 -8.96 -14.83
N TYR A 34 6.39 -8.71 -15.47
CA TYR A 34 7.68 -8.68 -14.78
C TYR A 34 7.82 -7.48 -13.83
N ALA A 35 7.34 -6.31 -14.24
CA ALA A 35 7.36 -5.12 -13.39
C ALA A 35 6.47 -5.30 -12.16
N LEU A 36 5.27 -5.88 -12.33
CA LEU A 36 4.39 -6.26 -11.21
C LEU A 36 5.10 -7.20 -10.24
N MET A 37 5.77 -8.23 -10.73
CA MET A 37 6.51 -9.19 -9.90
C MET A 37 7.59 -8.50 -9.06
N LYS A 38 8.37 -7.61 -9.68
CA LYS A 38 9.45 -6.86 -9.01
C LYS A 38 8.88 -5.91 -7.94
N LEU A 39 7.82 -5.16 -8.28
CA LEU A 39 7.18 -4.22 -7.37
C LEU A 39 6.56 -4.93 -6.17
N ILE A 40 5.83 -6.02 -6.40
CA ILE A 40 5.23 -6.84 -5.33
C ILE A 40 6.29 -7.39 -4.39
N ARG A 41 7.40 -7.91 -4.93
CA ARG A 41 8.50 -8.40 -4.11
C ARG A 41 9.10 -7.29 -3.25
N ASN A 42 9.30 -6.10 -3.84
CA ASN A 42 9.91 -4.97 -3.17
C ASN A 42 9.00 -4.40 -2.06
N CYS A 43 7.71 -4.17 -2.34
CA CYS A 43 6.79 -3.59 -1.38
C CYS A 43 6.45 -4.52 -0.20
N THR A 44 6.58 -5.84 -0.39
CA THR A 44 6.33 -6.83 0.67
C THR A 44 7.59 -7.25 1.44
N GLY A 45 8.74 -6.61 1.20
CA GLY A 45 10.01 -7.01 1.83
C GLY A 45 10.42 -8.45 1.51
N GLY A 46 9.94 -9.01 0.39
CA GLY A 46 10.17 -10.39 0.00
C GLY A 46 9.29 -11.44 0.69
N TRP A 47 8.31 -11.05 1.52
CA TRP A 47 7.32 -11.97 2.10
C TRP A 47 6.49 -12.65 1.01
N LEU A 48 6.09 -11.88 -0.01
CA LEU A 48 5.41 -12.39 -1.18
C LEU A 48 6.43 -12.61 -2.30
N ARG A 49 6.85 -13.87 -2.46
CA ARG A 49 7.69 -14.28 -3.59
C ARG A 49 6.81 -14.73 -4.74
N SER A 50 6.18 -13.78 -5.42
CA SER A 50 5.48 -14.07 -6.68
C SER A 50 6.54 -14.49 -7.70
N THR A 51 6.54 -15.75 -8.12
CA THR A 51 7.36 -16.24 -9.23
C THR A 51 6.63 -16.04 -10.56
N SER A 52 7.35 -16.14 -11.67
CA SER A 52 6.75 -16.19 -13.01
C SER A 52 5.68 -17.28 -13.12
N GLY A 53 5.90 -18.42 -12.46
CA GLY A 53 4.98 -19.54 -12.41
C GLY A 53 3.64 -19.23 -11.74
N ASN A 54 3.54 -18.20 -10.90
CA ASN A 54 2.29 -17.82 -10.23
C ASN A 54 1.64 -16.58 -10.89
N ILE A 55 2.44 -15.55 -11.20
CA ILE A 55 1.86 -14.26 -11.63
C ILE A 55 1.17 -14.32 -13.00
N TYR A 56 1.70 -15.10 -13.95
CA TYR A 56 1.13 -15.15 -15.31
C TYR A 56 -0.16 -15.99 -15.41
N PRO A 57 -0.28 -17.16 -14.75
CA PRO A 57 -1.57 -17.81 -14.59
C PRO A 57 -2.60 -16.91 -13.90
N LEU A 58 -2.19 -16.23 -12.83
CA LEU A 58 -3.04 -15.31 -12.08
C LEU A 58 -3.55 -14.15 -12.94
N LEU A 59 -2.66 -13.49 -13.69
CA LEU A 59 -3.02 -12.42 -14.62
C LEU A 59 -3.97 -12.91 -15.73
N ARG A 60 -3.81 -14.15 -16.21
CA ARG A 60 -4.74 -14.74 -17.18
C ARG A 60 -6.12 -14.99 -16.57
N GLU A 61 -6.18 -15.48 -15.34
CA GLU A 61 -7.43 -15.64 -14.61
C GLU A 61 -8.14 -14.30 -14.40
N MET A 62 -7.42 -13.29 -13.92
CA MET A 62 -7.95 -11.93 -13.73
C MET A 62 -8.40 -11.29 -15.05
N GLU A 63 -7.71 -11.57 -16.15
CA GLU A 63 -8.11 -11.13 -17.50
C GLU A 63 -9.40 -11.83 -17.96
N ASN A 64 -9.52 -13.14 -17.73
CA ASN A 64 -10.75 -13.91 -18.01
C ASN A 64 -11.93 -13.44 -17.16
N GLN A 65 -11.68 -13.01 -15.92
CA GLN A 65 -12.68 -12.41 -15.03
C GLN A 65 -13.03 -10.97 -15.43
N GLY A 66 -12.30 -10.37 -16.38
CA GLY A 66 -12.50 -9.01 -16.85
C GLY A 66 -12.04 -7.94 -15.86
N LEU A 67 -11.21 -8.28 -14.88
CA LEU A 67 -10.64 -7.33 -13.89
C LEU A 67 -9.47 -6.53 -14.47
N VAL A 68 -8.75 -7.12 -15.42
CA VAL A 68 -7.62 -6.49 -16.11
C VAL A 68 -7.72 -6.75 -17.61
N LYS A 69 -7.10 -5.89 -18.41
CA LYS A 69 -6.99 -6.03 -19.86
C LYS A 69 -5.53 -5.97 -20.27
N GLY A 70 -5.06 -6.99 -20.98
CA GLY A 70 -3.70 -7.00 -21.49
C GLY A 70 -3.60 -6.54 -22.94
N VAL A 71 -2.71 -5.59 -23.19
CA VAL A 71 -2.42 -5.02 -24.52
C VAL A 71 -0.99 -5.38 -24.91
N TRP A 72 -0.81 -5.96 -26.09
CA TRP A 72 0.52 -6.23 -26.62
C TRP A 72 1.13 -4.95 -27.17
N MET A 73 2.20 -4.47 -26.53
CA MET A 73 2.95 -3.30 -26.99
C MET A 73 4.24 -3.75 -27.67
N LYS A 74 4.60 -3.05 -28.76
CA LYS A 74 5.93 -3.12 -29.35
C LYS A 74 6.81 -2.12 -28.58
N GLU A 75 7.94 -2.58 -28.09
CA GLU A 75 8.91 -1.73 -27.42
C GLU A 75 9.87 -1.19 -28.49
N GLU A 76 10.07 0.12 -28.58
CA GLU A 76 10.92 0.73 -29.61
C GLU A 76 12.35 0.19 -29.61
N ALA A 77 12.83 -0.29 -28.45
CA ALA A 77 14.15 -0.85 -28.23
C ALA A 77 14.23 -2.39 -28.28
N SER A 78 13.13 -3.12 -28.52
CA SER A 78 13.14 -4.59 -28.49
C SER A 78 12.18 -5.25 -29.49
N VAL A 79 12.68 -6.27 -30.20
CA VAL A 79 11.90 -7.09 -31.14
C VAL A 79 10.80 -7.91 -30.42
N ARG A 80 10.91 -8.11 -29.11
CA ARG A 80 9.94 -8.90 -28.33
C ARG A 80 8.76 -8.04 -27.88
N LYS A 81 7.56 -8.40 -28.36
CA LYS A 81 6.29 -7.86 -27.86
C LYS A 81 6.15 -8.19 -26.37
N ARG A 82 5.80 -7.18 -25.57
CA ARG A 82 5.48 -7.34 -24.14
C ARG A 82 4.01 -7.05 -23.91
N LYS A 83 3.36 -7.85 -23.08
CA LYS A 83 1.96 -7.65 -22.69
C LYS A 83 1.91 -6.72 -21.49
N CYS A 84 1.35 -5.52 -21.69
CA CYS A 84 1.07 -4.53 -20.65
C CYS A 84 -0.35 -4.71 -20.15
N TYR A 85 -0.54 -4.77 -18.84
CA TYR A 85 -1.86 -4.92 -18.23
C TYR A 85 -2.38 -3.57 -17.78
N HIS A 86 -3.68 -3.38 -17.94
CA HIS A 86 -4.44 -2.21 -17.50
C HIS A 86 -5.56 -2.71 -16.60
N ILE A 87 -5.88 -1.97 -15.54
CA ILE A 87 -7.08 -2.25 -14.77
C ILE A 87 -8.33 -1.86 -15.58
N THR A 88 -9.43 -2.60 -15.43
CA THR A 88 -10.72 -2.26 -16.03
C THR A 88 -11.63 -1.56 -15.01
N ASP A 89 -12.76 -1.00 -15.45
CA ASP A 89 -13.76 -0.45 -14.53
C ASP A 89 -14.30 -1.49 -13.55
N LYS A 90 -14.44 -2.74 -14.00
CA LYS A 90 -14.81 -3.86 -13.13
C LYS A 90 -13.71 -4.12 -12.09
N GLY A 91 -12.44 -4.12 -12.51
CA GLY A 91 -11.30 -4.26 -11.61
C GLY A 91 -11.18 -3.14 -10.59
N LEU A 92 -11.52 -1.89 -10.96
CA LEU A 92 -11.55 -0.75 -10.04
C LEU A 92 -12.64 -0.89 -8.99
N LYS A 93 -13.84 -1.35 -9.36
CA LYS A 93 -14.92 -1.64 -8.41
C LYS A 93 -14.50 -2.73 -7.42
N GLU A 94 -13.99 -3.85 -7.92
CA GLU A 94 -13.46 -4.95 -7.10
C GLU A 94 -12.38 -4.44 -6.12
N LEU A 95 -11.42 -3.64 -6.61
CA LEU A 95 -10.37 -3.07 -5.77
C LEU A 95 -10.95 -2.20 -4.65
N SER A 96 -11.99 -1.42 -4.92
CA SER A 96 -12.63 -0.56 -3.91
C SER A 96 -13.29 -1.37 -2.79
N GLU A 97 -13.95 -2.48 -3.14
CA GLU A 97 -14.57 -3.40 -2.18
C GLU A 97 -13.49 -4.09 -1.32
N MET A 98 -12.46 -4.63 -1.97
CA MET A 98 -11.33 -5.26 -1.29
C MET A 98 -10.58 -4.29 -0.35
N LEU A 99 -10.47 -3.01 -0.72
CA LEU A 99 -9.84 -1.99 0.13
C LEU A 99 -10.64 -1.76 1.40
N GLU A 100 -11.96 -1.63 1.31
CA GLU A 100 -12.80 -1.41 2.48
C GLU A 100 -12.81 -2.63 3.40
N GLU A 101 -12.92 -3.84 2.85
CA GLU A 101 -12.82 -5.09 3.63
C GLU A 101 -11.48 -5.19 4.38
N ARG A 102 -10.36 -4.91 3.71
CA ARG A 102 -9.03 -4.91 4.33
C ARG A 102 -8.90 -3.85 5.42
N ARG A 103 -9.48 -2.68 5.21
CA ARG A 103 -9.49 -1.60 6.21
C ARG A 103 -10.26 -2.01 7.46
N GLN A 104 -11.43 -2.62 7.29
CA GLN A 104 -12.24 -3.14 8.39
C GLN A 104 -11.52 -4.26 9.13
N MET A 105 -10.92 -5.20 8.40
CA MET A 105 -10.13 -6.28 8.97
C MET A 105 -8.94 -5.75 9.79
N ALA A 106 -8.17 -4.81 9.24
CA ALA A 106 -7.05 -4.18 9.94
C ALA A 106 -7.51 -3.45 11.22
N LYS A 107 -8.64 -2.75 11.16
CA LYS A 107 -9.24 -2.09 12.33
C LYS A 107 -9.66 -3.10 13.40
N ALA A 108 -10.31 -4.19 13.02
CA ALA A 108 -10.73 -5.25 13.93
C ALA A 108 -9.51 -5.90 14.61
N PHE A 109 -8.47 -6.23 13.85
CA PHE A 109 -7.22 -6.76 14.42
C PHE A 109 -6.54 -5.78 15.36
N ALA A 110 -6.45 -4.50 15.00
CA ALA A 110 -5.88 -3.47 15.88
C ALA A 110 -6.65 -3.35 17.20
N LEU A 111 -7.98 -3.40 17.17
CA LEU A 111 -8.82 -3.40 18.37
C LEU A 111 -8.62 -4.65 19.22
N LEU A 112 -8.56 -5.83 18.59
CA LEU A 112 -8.32 -7.10 19.28
C LEU A 112 -6.95 -7.12 19.94
N LEU A 113 -5.89 -6.70 19.23
CA LEU A 113 -4.54 -6.61 19.78
C LEU A 113 -4.46 -5.62 20.93
N LYS A 114 -5.14 -4.47 20.84
CA LYS A 114 -5.24 -3.52 21.95
C LYS A 114 -5.97 -4.11 23.17
N LYS A 115 -7.00 -4.93 22.93
CA LYS A 115 -7.76 -5.62 23.99
C LYS A 115 -6.99 -6.79 24.61
N SER A 116 -6.23 -7.56 23.81
CA SER A 116 -5.48 -8.74 24.25
C SER A 116 -4.11 -8.40 24.86
N ALA A 117 -3.55 -7.22 24.53
CA ALA A 117 -2.38 -6.65 25.20
C ALA A 117 -2.63 -6.42 26.71
N PHE A 118 -3.87 -6.48 27.19
CA PHE A 118 -4.21 -6.43 28.61
C PHE A 118 -4.02 -7.77 29.35
N HIS A 119 -3.89 -8.90 28.64
CA HIS A 119 -3.82 -10.24 29.27
C HIS A 119 -2.71 -11.17 28.77
N SER A 120 -1.76 -10.70 27.96
CA SER A 120 -0.68 -11.59 27.51
C SER A 120 0.67 -10.88 27.44
N ASN A 121 1.68 -11.55 27.99
CA ASN A 121 3.11 -11.36 27.74
C ASN A 121 3.46 -11.61 26.25
N LEU A 122 2.68 -11.05 25.32
CA LEU A 122 3.03 -11.00 23.91
C LEU A 122 3.95 -9.80 23.74
N THR A 123 5.22 -10.03 24.01
CA THR A 123 6.28 -9.12 23.61
C THR A 123 6.30 -9.11 22.08
N PHE A 124 5.53 -8.20 21.47
CA PHE A 124 5.82 -7.81 20.11
C PHE A 124 7.24 -7.27 20.15
N PRO A 125 8.20 -7.83 19.39
CA PRO A 125 9.48 -7.17 19.25
C PRO A 125 9.20 -5.73 18.81
N PRO A 126 9.94 -4.73 19.32
CA PRO A 126 9.76 -3.35 18.89
C PRO A 126 9.70 -3.31 17.36
N PRO A 127 8.83 -2.49 16.76
CA PRO A 127 8.69 -2.43 15.32
C PRO A 127 10.08 -2.14 14.74
N PHE A 128 10.63 -3.12 14.02
CA PHE A 128 11.92 -3.08 13.33
C PHE A 128 13.18 -3.03 14.23
N SER A 129 13.69 -4.20 14.60
CA SER A 129 15.15 -4.42 14.51
C SER A 129 15.42 -5.07 13.16
N PRO A 130 16.11 -4.43 12.21
CA PRO A 130 16.36 -5.05 10.91
C PRO A 130 17.25 -6.31 11.08
N PRO A 131 16.88 -7.49 10.55
CA PRO A 131 17.80 -8.61 10.38
C PRO A 131 18.53 -8.52 9.04
N PHE A 132 18.56 -7.33 8.42
CA PHE A 132 19.22 -7.15 7.14
C PHE A 132 20.69 -6.78 7.41
N PRO A 133 21.67 -7.58 6.95
CA PRO A 133 22.99 -7.01 6.75
C PRO A 133 22.82 -5.79 5.85
N PRO A 134 23.57 -4.69 6.10
CA PRO A 134 23.53 -3.53 5.20
C PRO A 134 23.71 -4.06 3.77
N PRO A 135 22.85 -3.64 2.81
CA PRO A 135 23.00 -4.08 1.43
C PRO A 135 24.45 -3.85 1.01
N PRO A 136 25.11 -4.81 0.32
CA PRO A 136 26.46 -4.58 -0.16
C PRO A 136 26.42 -3.27 -0.95
N ILE A 137 27.35 -2.38 -0.61
CA ILE A 137 27.51 -1.10 -1.27
C ILE A 137 27.79 -1.43 -2.75
N LEU A 138 26.73 -1.41 -3.58
CA LEU A 138 26.81 -1.78 -5.01
C LEU A 138 27.63 -0.76 -5.80
N PHE A 139 27.87 0.41 -5.22
CA PHE A 139 28.62 1.51 -5.80
C PHE A 139 29.52 2.13 -4.72
N PRO A 140 30.85 2.17 -4.87
CA PRO A 140 31.69 2.90 -3.94
C PRO A 140 31.19 4.35 -3.81
N PRO A 141 31.41 5.02 -2.66
CA PRO A 141 30.83 6.35 -2.40
C PRO A 141 31.20 7.42 -3.44
N SER A 142 32.23 7.18 -4.25
CA SER A 142 32.61 7.97 -5.43
C SER A 142 31.61 7.92 -6.60
N PHE A 143 30.69 6.95 -6.63
CA PHE A 143 29.69 6.75 -7.69
C PHE A 143 28.27 7.16 -7.29
N LEU A 144 28.04 7.51 -6.02
CA LEU A 144 26.79 8.15 -5.62
C LEU A 144 26.78 9.58 -6.19
N PRO A 145 25.69 10.04 -6.81
CA PRO A 145 25.54 11.47 -7.07
C PRO A 145 25.71 12.23 -5.75
N PRO A 146 26.29 13.43 -5.75
CA PRO A 146 26.38 14.23 -4.54
C PRO A 146 24.98 14.31 -3.93
N SER A 147 24.87 13.97 -2.65
CA SER A 147 23.65 14.17 -1.88
C SER A 147 23.15 15.60 -2.19
N PRO A 148 21.86 15.80 -2.51
CA PRO A 148 21.36 17.14 -2.73
C PRO A 148 21.70 17.96 -1.49
N SER A 149 22.62 18.92 -1.63
CA SER A 149 22.86 19.88 -0.57
C SER A 149 21.61 20.73 -0.48
N PHE A 150 21.13 20.96 0.73
CA PHE A 150 19.99 21.84 1.02
C PHE A 150 20.28 23.33 0.67
N SER A 151 21.30 23.60 -0.14
CA SER A 151 21.77 24.93 -0.55
C SER A 151 21.01 25.53 -1.73
N ASP A 152 20.13 24.78 -2.39
CA ASP A 152 19.52 25.21 -3.66
C ASP A 152 18.07 25.70 -3.53
N LEU A 153 17.50 25.72 -2.31
CA LEU A 153 16.19 26.34 -2.07
C LEU A 153 16.38 27.86 -1.96
N SER A 154 15.78 28.61 -2.87
CA SER A 154 15.72 30.07 -2.77
C SER A 154 14.93 30.44 -1.50
N LEU A 155 15.36 31.45 -0.73
CA LEU A 155 14.67 31.92 0.48
C LEU A 155 13.16 32.14 0.24
N LYS A 156 12.78 32.55 -0.98
CA LYS A 156 11.39 32.75 -1.40
C LYS A 156 10.55 31.46 -1.41
N GLU A 157 11.17 30.33 -1.72
CA GLU A 157 10.49 29.01 -1.77
C GLU A 157 10.28 28.47 -0.35
N VAL A 158 11.23 28.71 0.55
CA VAL A 158 11.12 28.38 1.97
C VAL A 158 10.01 29.21 2.62
N ASP A 159 9.97 30.52 2.36
CA ASP A 159 8.93 31.40 2.90
C ASP A 159 7.53 31.04 2.37
N SER A 160 7.42 30.69 1.08
CA SER A 160 6.17 30.21 0.48
C SER A 160 5.68 28.90 1.12
N LEU A 161 6.60 27.98 1.40
CA LEU A 161 6.27 26.72 2.05
C LEU A 161 5.83 26.94 3.51
N ILE A 162 6.50 27.85 4.24
CA ILE A 162 6.11 28.25 5.60
C ILE A 162 4.71 28.85 5.57
N GLN A 163 4.41 29.78 4.65
CA GLN A 163 3.07 30.37 4.53
C GLN A 163 1.99 29.32 4.23
N HIS A 164 2.25 28.41 3.29
CA HIS A 164 1.30 27.37 2.94
C HIS A 164 1.03 26.40 4.11
N LEU A 165 2.04 26.08 4.91
CA LEU A 165 1.87 25.23 6.09
C LEU A 165 1.14 25.97 7.22
N THR A 166 1.40 27.26 7.41
CA THR A 166 0.67 28.08 8.40
C THR A 166 -0.82 28.17 8.06
N LEU A 167 -1.18 28.42 6.80
CA LEU A 167 -2.58 28.45 6.37
C LEU A 167 -3.30 27.13 6.62
N LYS A 168 -2.64 26.00 6.32
CA LYS A 168 -3.21 24.67 6.59
C LYS A 168 -3.45 24.43 8.08
N LYS A 169 -2.54 24.93 8.93
CA LYS A 169 -2.69 24.84 10.39
C LYS A 169 -3.92 25.61 10.86
N GLU A 170 -4.12 26.84 10.41
CA GLU A 170 -5.29 27.66 10.77
C GLU A 170 -6.62 27.03 10.37
N VAL A 171 -6.70 26.44 9.16
CA VAL A 171 -7.91 25.73 8.71
C VAL A 171 -8.22 24.54 9.61
N ILE A 172 -7.20 23.77 9.99
CA ILE A 172 -7.38 22.61 10.88
C ILE A 172 -7.85 23.07 12.26
N GLU A 173 -7.27 24.14 12.80
CA GLU A 173 -7.67 24.71 14.09
C GLU A 173 -9.14 25.18 14.08
N SER A 174 -9.57 25.83 12.99
CA SER A 174 -10.98 26.23 12.80
C SER A 174 -11.92 25.04 12.77
N LEU A 175 -11.59 23.97 12.03
CA LEU A 175 -12.41 22.76 11.96
C LEU A 175 -12.53 22.06 13.32
N ILE A 176 -11.44 22.00 14.08
CA ILE A 176 -11.44 21.45 15.44
C ILE A 176 -12.37 22.26 16.35
N GLN A 177 -12.34 23.59 16.25
CA GLN A 177 -13.20 24.46 17.04
C GLN A 177 -14.69 24.28 16.69
N GLU A 178 -15.01 24.15 15.40
CA GLU A 178 -16.38 23.93 14.93
C GLU A 178 -16.93 22.58 15.40
N LEU A 179 -16.14 21.51 15.28
CA LEU A 179 -16.52 20.18 15.79
C LEU A 179 -16.72 20.18 17.31
N THR A 180 -15.92 20.95 18.03
CA THR A 180 -16.04 21.08 19.49
C THR A 180 -17.34 21.81 19.88
N LYS A 181 -17.72 22.87 19.14
CA LYS A 181 -19.02 23.55 19.33
C LYS A 181 -20.19 22.61 19.05
N LEU A 182 -20.15 21.87 17.94
CA LEU A 182 -21.20 20.91 17.60
C LEU A 182 -21.34 19.81 18.65
N LYS A 183 -20.22 19.32 19.18
CA LYS A 183 -20.22 18.35 20.28
C LYS A 183 -20.92 18.90 21.53
N ALA A 184 -20.62 20.14 21.92
CA ALA A 184 -21.24 20.78 23.08
C ALA A 184 -22.75 21.00 22.91
N LEU A 185 -23.21 21.32 21.69
CA LEU A 185 -24.64 21.43 21.38
C LEU A 185 -25.35 20.06 21.50
N LEU A 186 -24.71 19.00 21.01
CA LEU A 186 -25.28 17.65 21.04
C LEU A 186 -25.33 17.05 22.47
N GLU A 187 -24.38 17.41 23.33
CA GLU A 187 -24.41 17.06 24.75
C GLU A 187 -25.52 17.81 25.50
N ARG A 188 -25.82 19.05 25.12
CA ARG A 188 -26.90 19.85 25.69
C ARG A 188 -28.29 19.33 25.31
N ASP A 189 -28.48 18.94 24.04
CA ASP A 189 -29.74 18.41 23.51
C ASP A 189 -30.08 17.00 24.07
N LYS A 190 -29.06 16.27 24.55
CA LYS A 190 -29.22 15.00 25.29
C LYS A 190 -29.59 15.19 26.75
N GLY A 191 -29.16 16.29 27.38
CA GLY A 191 -29.49 16.60 28.77
C GLY A 191 -30.87 17.22 28.98
N GLU A 192 -31.54 17.66 27.91
CA GLU A 192 -32.91 18.21 27.96
C GLU A 192 -34.00 17.13 27.66
N ASN A 193 -33.60 15.90 27.31
CA ASN A 193 -34.50 14.77 27.01
C ASN A 193 -34.45 13.62 28.06
N GLU A 194 -33.81 13.85 29.20
CA GLU A 194 -33.88 13.01 30.43
C GLU A 194 -34.63 13.74 31.54
#